data_AF-A0A1G1VVM5-F1
#
_entry.id   AF-A0A1G1VVM5-F1
#
_cell.length_a   1.000
_cell.length_b   1.000
_cell.length_c   1.000
_cell.angle_alpha   90.00
_cell.angle_beta   90.00
_cell.angle_gamma   90.00
#
_symmetry.space_group_name_H-M   'P 1'
#
loop_
_entity.id
_entity.type
_entity.pdbx_description
1 polymer ?
#
loop_
_entity_poly.entity_id
_entity_poly.type
_entity_poly.pdbx_seq_one_letter_code
_entity_poly.pdbx_strand_id
1 'polypeptide(L)'
;MSEQEGIPLPEEVRIEQEKVRRKPYEIIAQVVGMSADRLRRLLNTGRVQGEKLRKKGKGYPWRWVTSRQAVERYKASVKTPREYGKRGGRPRQRDTHQAA
;
A
#
# COMPACT_ATOMS: atom_id res chain seq x y z
N MET A 1 -4.47 55.03 3.93
CA MET A 1 -4.42 54.07 5.05
C MET A 1 -5.33 52.90 4.72
N SER A 2 -4.82 51.93 3.95
CA SER A 2 -5.37 50.57 3.83
C SER A 2 -4.22 49.73 3.29
N GLU A 3 -3.38 49.24 4.20
CA GLU A 3 -2.43 48.17 3.90
C GLU A 3 -3.27 46.92 3.64
N GLN A 4 -3.40 46.57 2.37
CA GLN A 4 -4.02 45.32 1.98
C GLN A 4 -2.98 44.24 2.23
N GLU A 5 -3.05 43.59 3.39
CA GLU A 5 -2.23 42.45 3.76
C GLU A 5 -2.34 41.39 2.65
N GLY A 6 -1.29 41.29 1.84
CA GLY A 6 -1.14 40.22 0.87
C GLY A 6 -1.11 38.91 1.63
N ILE A 7 -2.12 38.08 1.41
CA ILE A 7 -2.11 36.67 1.81
C ILE A 7 -0.77 36.09 1.33
N PRO A 8 0.13 35.62 2.21
CA PRO A 8 1.33 34.96 1.75
C PRO A 8 0.86 33.74 0.95
N LEU A 9 1.22 33.70 -0.34
CA LEU A 9 1.06 32.52 -1.18
C LEU A 9 1.54 31.33 -0.34
N PRO A 10 0.71 30.29 -0.13
CA PRO A 10 1.12 29.15 0.66
C PRO A 10 2.42 28.66 0.05
N GLU A 11 3.48 28.65 0.88
CA GLU A 11 4.81 28.15 0.52
C GLU A 11 4.61 26.98 -0.42
N GLU A 12 5.06 27.16 -1.66
CA GLU A 12 5.16 26.09 -2.64
C GLU A 12 5.63 24.89 -1.87
N VAL A 13 4.74 23.90 -1.75
CA VAL A 13 5.04 22.66 -1.07
C VAL A 13 6.26 22.15 -1.79
N ARG A 14 7.42 22.43 -1.22
CA ARG A 14 8.70 21.87 -1.55
C ARG A 14 8.49 20.42 -1.22
N ILE A 15 7.90 19.70 -2.17
CA ILE A 15 8.09 18.28 -2.30
C ILE A 15 9.57 18.21 -2.61
N GLU A 16 10.39 18.31 -1.57
CA GLU A 16 11.70 17.70 -1.56
C GLU A 16 11.43 16.32 -2.11
N GLN A 17 11.78 16.13 -3.38
CA GLN A 17 11.88 14.82 -3.98
C GLN A 17 13.08 14.18 -3.29
N GLU A 18 12.94 13.92 -1.99
CA GLU A 18 13.75 13.01 -1.23
C GLU A 18 13.84 11.79 -2.13
N LYS A 19 15.00 11.57 -2.73
CA LYS A 19 15.22 10.56 -3.77
C LYS A 19 14.72 9.25 -3.21
N VAL A 20 13.47 8.90 -3.51
CA VAL A 20 12.81 7.75 -2.92
C VAL A 20 13.59 6.56 -3.46
N ARG A 21 14.50 6.02 -2.66
CA ARG A 21 15.42 4.96 -3.06
C ARG A 21 14.57 3.72 -3.36
N ARG A 22 14.18 3.57 -4.62
CA ARG A 22 13.45 2.40 -5.13
C ARG A 22 14.39 1.21 -5.00
N LYS A 23 13.93 0.17 -4.30
CA LYS A 23 14.67 -1.07 -4.10
C LYS A 23 13.89 -2.22 -4.75
N PRO A 24 14.56 -3.35 -5.05
CA PRO A 24 13.88 -4.59 -5.43
C PRO A 24 12.77 -4.92 -4.42
N TYR A 25 11.63 -5.37 -4.94
CA TYR A 25 10.45 -5.63 -4.12
C TYR A 25 10.73 -6.65 -3.01
N GLU A 26 11.65 -7.60 -3.21
CA GLU A 26 12.04 -8.61 -2.24
C GLU A 26 12.63 -7.95 -0.97
N ILE A 27 13.46 -6.92 -1.14
CA ILE A 27 14.06 -6.18 -0.03
C ILE A 27 12.99 -5.37 0.70
N ILE A 28 12.10 -4.71 -0.05
CA ILE A 28 11.01 -3.93 0.55
C ILE A 28 10.03 -4.83 1.31
N ALA A 29 9.72 -6.01 0.78
CA ALA A 29 8.89 -7.02 1.43
C ALA A 29 9.45 -7.41 2.80
N GLN A 30 10.76 -7.69 2.89
CA GLN A 30 11.44 -7.98 4.15
C GLN A 30 11.37 -6.81 5.14
N VAL A 31 11.73 -5.60 4.70
CA VAL A 31 11.73 -4.38 5.54
C VAL A 31 10.34 -4.08 6.10
N VAL A 32 9.30 -4.31 5.31
CA VAL A 32 7.91 -3.99 5.66
C VAL A 32 7.20 -5.16 6.34
N GLY A 33 7.87 -6.31 6.53
CA GLY A 33 7.29 -7.51 7.13
C GLY A 33 6.12 -8.07 6.33
N MET A 34 6.23 -8.09 4.99
CA MET A 34 5.22 -8.64 4.07
C MET A 34 5.83 -9.79 3.25
N SER A 35 5.03 -10.81 2.92
CA SER A 35 5.45 -11.83 1.95
C SER A 35 5.81 -11.19 0.59
N ALA A 36 6.94 -11.62 0.03
CA ALA A 36 7.39 -11.18 -1.29
C ALA A 36 6.38 -11.52 -2.39
N ASP A 37 5.72 -12.69 -2.33
CA ASP A 37 4.68 -13.08 -3.30
C ASP A 37 3.46 -12.17 -3.21
N ARG A 38 3.06 -11.82 -1.98
CA ARG A 38 1.95 -10.89 -1.76
C ARG A 38 2.28 -9.54 -2.37
N LEU A 39 3.46 -8.99 -2.08
CA LEU A 39 3.89 -7.71 -2.64
C LEU A 39 3.99 -7.75 -4.17
N ARG A 40 4.51 -8.84 -4.74
CA ARG A 40 4.57 -9.06 -6.20
C ARG A 40 3.18 -9.04 -6.83
N ARG A 41 2.17 -9.70 -6.23
CA ARG A 41 0.79 -9.66 -6.72
C ARG A 41 0.20 -8.24 -6.66
N LEU A 42 0.49 -7.49 -5.60
CA LEU A 42 0.03 -6.09 -5.48
C LEU A 42 0.65 -5.18 -6.53
N LEU A 43 1.93 -5.37 -6.86
CA LEU A 43 2.62 -4.65 -7.92
C LEU A 43 2.07 -5.04 -9.30
N ASN A 44 1.85 -6.34 -9.55
CA ASN A 44 1.24 -6.82 -10.80
C ASN A 44 -0.19 -6.31 -11.01
N THR A 45 -0.95 -6.09 -9.93
CA THR A 45 -2.34 -5.59 -9.99
C THR A 45 -2.42 -4.06 -9.95
N GLY A 46 -1.30 -3.34 -9.91
CA GLY A 46 -1.25 -1.88 -9.84
C GLY A 46 -1.75 -1.29 -8.52
N ARG A 47 -1.98 -2.11 -7.49
CA ARG A 47 -2.43 -1.67 -6.16
C ARG A 47 -1.34 -0.98 -5.35
N VAL A 48 -0.09 -1.29 -5.65
CA VAL A 48 1.10 -0.64 -5.10
C VAL A 48 1.87 -0.03 -6.26
N GLN A 49 2.32 1.23 -6.09
CA GLN A 49 3.15 1.89 -7.08
C GLN A 49 4.51 1.21 -7.18
N GLY A 50 4.94 0.88 -8.40
CA GLY A 50 6.25 0.32 -8.67
C GLY A 50 6.58 0.36 -10.15
N GLU A 51 7.82 0.02 -10.47
CA GLU A 51 8.35 0.05 -11.83
C GLU A 51 9.02 -1.29 -12.14
N LYS A 52 8.86 -1.78 -13.37
CA LYS A 52 9.64 -2.92 -13.85
C LYS A 52 10.95 -2.41 -14.42
N LEU A 53 12.06 -2.77 -13.78
CA LEU A 53 13.40 -2.51 -14.27
C LEU A 53 14.06 -3.81 -14.73
N ARG A 54 14.83 -3.71 -15.80
CA ARG A 54 15.69 -4.79 -16.29
C ARG A 54 17.10 -4.25 -16.40
N LYS A 55 18.08 -5.01 -15.90
CA LYS A 55 19.49 -4.68 -16.10
C LYS A 55 19.83 -4.78 -17.60
N LYS A 56 20.60 -3.84 -18.13
CA LYS A 56 21.12 -3.93 -19.50
C LYS A 56 22.02 -5.17 -19.61
N GLY A 57 21.72 -6.04 -20.56
CA GLY A 57 22.44 -7.30 -20.79
C GLY A 57 21.50 -8.44 -21.22
N LYS A 58 22.02 -9.38 -22.03
CA LYS A 58 21.29 -10.60 -22.40
C LYS A 58 21.00 -11.45 -21.15
N GLY A 59 19.83 -12.07 -21.06
CA GLY A 59 19.47 -13.03 -20.02
C GLY A 59 18.89 -12.48 -18.70
N TYR A 60 18.98 -11.17 -18.41
CA TYR A 60 18.42 -10.65 -17.15
C TYR A 60 16.88 -10.54 -17.21
N PRO A 61 16.12 -11.07 -16.24
CA PRO A 61 14.68 -10.94 -16.20
C PRO A 61 14.24 -9.54 -15.76
N TRP A 62 13.01 -9.16 -16.13
CA TRP A 62 12.35 -7.98 -15.57
C TRP A 62 12.14 -8.17 -14.06
N ARG A 63 12.51 -7.16 -13.27
CA ARG A 63 12.33 -7.15 -11.82
C ARG A 63 11.52 -5.94 -11.41
N TRP A 64 10.63 -6.13 -10.44
CA TRP A 64 9.90 -5.01 -9.86
C TRP A 64 10.77 -4.26 -8.85
N VAL A 65 10.77 -2.94 -8.94
CA VAL A 65 11.28 -2.05 -7.89
C VAL A 65 10.15 -1.20 -7.35
N THR A 66 10.17 -0.96 -6.05
CA THR A 66 9.17 -0.15 -5.37
C THR A 66 9.82 0.58 -4.19
N SER A 67 9.07 1.45 -3.52
CA SER A 67 9.50 2.16 -2.34
C SER A 67 8.77 1.66 -1.10
N ARG A 68 9.42 1.81 0.06
CA ARG A 68 8.78 1.52 1.35
C ARG A 68 7.48 2.32 1.53
N GLN A 69 7.52 3.62 1.21
CA GLN A 69 6.38 4.52 1.32
C GLN A 69 5.20 4.08 0.45
N ALA A 70 5.43 3.57 -0.77
CA ALA A 70 4.34 3.08 -1.63
C ALA A 70 3.60 1.89 -1.00
N VAL A 71 4.33 0.98 -0.35
CA VAL A 71 3.75 -0.17 0.34
C VAL A 71 3.03 0.25 1.62
N GLU A 72 3.60 1.20 2.38
CA GLU A 72 2.97 1.74 3.60
C GLU A 72 1.69 2.50 3.28
N ARG A 73 1.65 3.31 2.21
CA ARG A 73 0.42 3.96 1.72
C ARG A 73 -0.66 2.94 1.39
N TYR A 74 -0.30 1.85 0.72
CA TYR A 74 -1.23 0.76 0.46
C TYR A 74 -1.72 0.12 1.77
N LYS A 75 -0.83 -0.18 2.72
CA LYS A 75 -1.26 -0.73 4.02
C LYS A 75 -2.22 0.19 4.76
N ALA A 76 -2.00 1.50 4.71
CA ALA A 76 -2.88 2.49 5.30
C ALA A 76 -4.23 2.60 4.57
N SER A 77 -4.27 2.41 3.24
CA SER A 77 -5.50 2.47 2.46
C SER A 77 -6.34 1.18 2.54
N VAL A 78 -5.70 0.03 2.79
CA VAL A 78 -6.41 -1.21 3.04
C VAL A 78 -7.04 -1.18 4.43
N LYS A 79 -8.33 -0.85 4.48
CA LYS A 79 -9.16 -1.14 5.65
C LYS A 79 -9.02 -2.61 6.00
N THR A 80 -8.47 -2.90 7.18
CA THR A 80 -8.31 -4.28 7.63
C THR A 80 -9.69 -4.89 7.88
N PRO A 81 -9.88 -6.22 7.76
CA PRO A 81 -11.16 -6.87 8.04
C PRO A 81 -11.70 -6.59 9.46
N ARG A 82 -10.86 -6.14 10.40
CA ARG A 82 -11.28 -5.66 11.72
C ARG A 82 -12.19 -4.42 11.66
N GLU A 83 -12.08 -3.61 10.61
CA GLU A 83 -12.94 -2.43 10.36
C GLU A 83 -14.17 -2.75 9.50
N TYR A 84 -14.18 -3.90 8.80
CA TYR A 84 -15.40 -4.50 8.29
C TYR A 84 -16.13 -5.12 9.48
N GLY A 85 -16.85 -4.27 10.22
CA GLY A 85 -17.65 -4.68 11.35
C GLY A 85 -18.40 -5.97 11.05
N LYS A 86 -18.30 -6.94 11.97
CA LYS A 86 -19.32 -7.92 12.31
C LYS A 86 -20.34 -8.14 11.17
N ARG A 87 -19.95 -8.77 10.05
CA ARG A 87 -20.96 -9.33 9.15
C ARG A 87 -21.62 -10.43 9.94
N GLY A 88 -22.83 -10.12 10.42
CA GLY A 88 -23.62 -10.91 11.34
C GLY A 88 -23.43 -12.38 11.03
N GLY A 89 -22.79 -13.09 11.96
CA GLY A 89 -22.86 -14.54 11.96
C GLY A 89 -24.34 -14.86 11.94
N ARG A 90 -24.81 -15.46 10.85
CA ARG A 90 -26.14 -16.07 10.82
C ARG A 90 -26.16 -16.99 12.05
N PRO A 91 -27.01 -16.74 13.06
CA PRO A 91 -27.08 -17.64 14.18
C PRO A 91 -27.39 -19.02 13.60
N ARG A 92 -26.53 -20.00 13.88
CA ARG A 92 -26.89 -21.40 13.63
C ARG A 92 -28.11 -21.64 14.52
N GLN A 93 -29.29 -21.72 13.92
CA GLN A 93 -30.44 -22.34 14.58
C GLN A 93 -29.94 -23.73 15.00
N ARG A 94 -29.68 -23.91 16.29
CA ARG A 94 -29.65 -25.24 16.87
C ARG A 94 -31.11 -25.63 16.88
N ASP A 95 -31.49 -26.56 16.01
CA ASP A 95 -32.76 -27.26 16.13
C ASP A 95 -32.70 -28.02 17.45
N THR A 96 -33.21 -27.37 18.49
CA THR A 96 -33.49 -28.01 19.77
C THR A 96 -34.68 -28.92 19.50
N HIS A 97 -34.43 -30.14 19.01
CA HIS A 97 -35.39 -31.23 19.15
C HIS A 97 -35.38 -31.66 20.62
N GLN A 98 -36.08 -30.87 21.44
CA GLN A 98 -36.52 -31.23 22.77
C GLN A 98 -38.03 -31.40 22.69
N ALA A 99 -38.45 -32.66 22.56
CA ALA A 99 -39.79 -33.16 22.85
C ALA A 99 -39.55 -34.66 23.17
N ALA A 100 -39.45 -35.00 24.46
CA ALA A 100 -40.55 -35.42 25.34
C ALA A 100 -40.88 -36.90 25.11
#